data_AF-A0A952JNN1-F1
#
_entry.id   AF-A0A952JNN1-F1
#
_cell.length_a   1.000
_cell.length_b   1.000
_cell.length_c   1.000
_cell.angle_alpha   90.00
_cell.angle_beta   90.00
_cell.angle_gamma   90.00
#
_symmetry.space_group_name_H-M   'P 1'
#
loop_
_entity.id
_entity.type
_entity.pdbx_description
1 polymer ?
#
loop_
_entity_poly.entity_id
_entity_poly.type
_entity_poly.pdbx_seq_one_letter_code
_entity_poly.pdbx_strand_id
1 'polypeptide(L)'
;MKFNNISYGGSKIYYRSIGKGRPVVFIHGFAEDGDIWKNQIELLKDSCHLIIPDLPGSGKSQMINDMSIEGMAATINAILDEEQIEQCTMFGHSMGGYITLAFAEKNEQRLTSFGLIHSTAYADSEEKKANRLKSIEFVKKNGAFEFLKAVIIDLFTETW
;
A
#
# COMPACT_ATOMS: atom_id res chain seq x y z
N MET A 1 12.70 6.90 13.14
CA MET A 1 12.05 7.60 12.01
C MET A 1 10.82 8.32 12.54
N LYS A 2 10.54 9.55 12.07
CA LYS A 2 9.37 10.32 12.50
C LYS A 2 8.19 10.01 11.56
N PHE A 3 7.01 9.82 12.12
CA PHE A 3 5.77 9.72 11.35
C PHE A 3 5.23 11.12 11.05
N ASN A 4 4.84 11.34 9.80
CA ASN A 4 4.02 12.45 9.35
C ASN A 4 2.57 11.96 9.20
N ASN A 5 1.62 12.89 9.06
CA ASN A 5 0.23 12.55 8.77
C ASN A 5 -0.47 13.67 8.00
N ILE A 6 -1.46 13.29 7.21
CA ILE A 6 -2.43 14.19 6.58
C ILE A 6 -3.84 13.90 7.08
N SER A 7 -4.73 14.88 6.93
CA SER A 7 -6.18 14.65 7.04
C SER A 7 -6.76 14.41 5.65
N TYR A 8 -7.34 13.23 5.43
CA TYR A 8 -7.99 12.85 4.18
C TYR A 8 -9.41 12.36 4.47
N GLY A 9 -10.42 13.04 3.92
CA GLY A 9 -11.83 12.69 4.17
C GLY A 9 -12.20 12.65 5.65
N GLY A 10 -11.56 13.49 6.48
CA GLY A 10 -11.73 13.52 7.94
C GLY A 10 -10.96 12.44 8.72
N SER A 11 -10.19 11.61 8.04
CA SER A 11 -9.38 10.53 8.63
C SER A 11 -7.90 10.88 8.63
N LYS A 12 -7.18 10.51 9.69
CA LYS A 12 -5.72 10.69 9.76
C LYS A 12 -5.00 9.55 9.05
N ILE A 13 -4.24 9.90 8.02
CA ILE A 13 -3.41 8.96 7.27
C ILE A 13 -1.95 9.24 7.59
N TYR A 14 -1.24 8.22 8.06
CA TYR A 14 0.14 8.30 8.50
C TYR A 14 1.08 7.76 7.43
N TYR A 15 2.25 8.37 7.36
CA TYR A 15 3.33 7.95 6.47
C TYR A 15 4.67 8.40 7.03
N ARG A 16 5.75 7.90 6.44
CA ARG A 16 7.11 8.35 6.74
C ARG A 16 7.68 9.06 5.52
N SER A 17 8.34 10.19 5.74
CA SER A 17 9.08 10.95 4.75
C SER A 17 10.55 10.98 5.17
N ILE A 18 11.44 10.40 4.36
CA ILE A 18 12.83 10.10 4.76
C ILE A 18 13.78 10.49 3.63
N GLY A 19 14.92 11.08 3.98
CA GLY A 19 15.94 11.44 3.02
C GLY A 19 15.59 12.67 2.19
N LYS A 20 16.40 12.94 1.17
CA LYS A 20 16.24 14.01 0.18
C LYS A 20 16.72 13.49 -1.16
N GLY A 21 16.22 14.08 -2.26
CA GLY A 21 16.62 13.70 -3.61
C GLY A 21 15.42 13.25 -4.44
N ARG A 22 15.62 12.24 -5.30
CA ARG A 22 14.54 11.76 -6.18
C ARG A 22 13.40 11.14 -5.36
N PRO A 23 12.13 11.56 -5.55
CA PRO A 23 11.00 10.98 -4.84
C PRO A 23 10.72 9.53 -5.22
N VAL A 24 10.62 8.66 -4.22
CA VAL A 24 10.27 7.24 -4.37
C VAL A 24 9.19 6.88 -3.35
N VAL A 25 8.09 6.29 -3.82
CA VAL A 25 6.98 5.84 -2.98
C VAL A 25 6.98 4.31 -2.91
N PHE A 26 6.90 3.76 -1.70
CA PHE A 26 6.78 2.31 -1.49
C PHE A 26 5.43 1.96 -0.84
N ILE A 27 4.62 1.16 -1.52
CA ILE A 27 3.26 0.80 -1.10
C ILE A 27 3.23 -0.66 -0.67
N HIS A 28 2.85 -0.91 0.58
CA HIS A 28 2.74 -2.26 1.16
C HIS A 28 1.48 -3.00 0.70
N GLY A 29 1.42 -4.30 1.02
CA GLY A 29 0.32 -5.21 0.71
C GLY A 29 -0.74 -5.32 1.80
N PHE A 30 -1.62 -6.32 1.66
CA PHE A 30 -2.65 -6.63 2.64
C PHE A 30 -2.05 -7.22 3.92
N ALA A 31 -2.58 -6.83 5.08
CA ALA A 31 -2.12 -7.25 6.42
C ALA A 31 -0.65 -6.88 6.73
N GLU A 32 -0.12 -5.90 6.02
CA GLU A 32 1.20 -5.30 6.24
C GLU A 32 1.05 -3.84 6.70
N ASP A 33 2.18 -3.22 7.05
CA ASP A 33 2.32 -1.77 7.12
C ASP A 33 3.66 -1.38 6.46
N GLY A 34 4.03 -0.09 6.50
CA GLY A 34 5.25 0.35 5.83
C GLY A 34 6.56 -0.19 6.42
N ASP A 35 6.56 -0.91 7.56
CA ASP A 35 7.78 -1.54 8.11
C ASP A 35 8.36 -2.63 7.21
N ILE A 36 7.56 -3.20 6.29
CA ILE A 36 8.05 -4.16 5.29
C ILE A 36 9.22 -3.58 4.46
N TRP A 37 9.26 -2.26 4.30
CA TRP A 37 10.26 -1.56 3.50
C TRP A 37 11.53 -1.15 4.26
N LYS A 38 11.72 -1.59 5.51
CA LYS A 38 12.86 -1.17 6.35
C LYS A 38 14.22 -1.32 5.66
N ASN A 39 14.42 -2.41 4.92
CA ASN A 39 15.69 -2.68 4.26
C ASN A 39 15.89 -1.74 3.06
N GLN A 40 14.84 -1.50 2.28
CA GLN A 40 14.86 -0.55 1.16
C GLN A 40 15.09 0.89 1.67
N ILE A 41 14.48 1.25 2.79
CA ILE A 41 14.71 2.54 3.44
C ILE A 41 16.19 2.71 3.79
N GLU A 42 16.78 1.73 4.48
CA GLU A 42 18.19 1.81 4.88
C GLU A 42 19.14 1.90 3.68
N LEU A 43 18.83 1.22 2.58
CA LEU A 43 19.65 1.24 1.36
C LEU A 43 19.54 2.54 0.56
N LEU A 44 18.39 3.24 0.60
CA LEU A 44 18.09 4.32 -0.34
C LEU A 44 17.96 5.71 0.31
N LYS A 45 17.86 5.80 1.65
CA LYS A 45 17.60 7.06 2.37
C LYS A 45 18.63 8.17 2.12
N ASP A 46 19.87 7.83 1.76
CA ASP A 46 20.94 8.80 1.54
C ASP A 46 20.94 9.38 0.11
N SER A 47 20.21 8.76 -0.83
CA SER A 47 20.14 9.18 -2.24
C SER A 47 18.75 9.53 -2.75
N CYS A 48 17.71 9.15 -2.02
CA CYS A 48 16.31 9.30 -2.43
C CYS A 48 15.48 9.98 -1.35
N HIS A 49 14.41 10.65 -1.78
CA HIS A 49 13.34 11.10 -0.90
C HIS A 49 12.27 10.03 -0.86
N LEU A 50 12.20 9.28 0.23
CA LEU A 50 11.35 8.11 0.39
C LEU A 50 10.04 8.48 1.08
N ILE A 51 8.92 8.13 0.46
CA ILE A 51 7.57 8.24 1.02
C ILE A 51 7.02 6.84 1.27
N ILE A 52 6.78 6.52 2.55
CA ILE A 52 6.34 5.20 3.00
C ILE A 52 5.01 5.33 3.73
N PRO A 53 3.87 5.26 3.01
CA PRO A 53 2.55 5.29 3.61
C PRO A 53 2.26 4.05 4.45
N ASP A 54 1.56 4.24 5.56
CA ASP A 54 0.70 3.19 6.10
C ASP A 54 -0.66 3.36 5.40
N LEU A 55 -1.09 2.36 4.63
CA LEU A 55 -2.36 2.42 3.89
C LEU A 55 -3.55 2.59 4.84
N PRO A 56 -4.68 3.16 4.37
CA PRO A 56 -5.88 3.29 5.18
C PRO A 56 -6.26 1.98 5.89
N GLY A 57 -6.53 2.07 7.20
CA GLY A 57 -6.85 0.91 8.05
C GLY A 57 -5.67 0.02 8.44
N SER A 58 -4.44 0.39 8.09
CA SER A 58 -3.20 -0.34 8.41
C SER A 58 -2.23 0.53 9.22
N GLY A 59 -1.34 -0.10 9.99
CA GLY A 59 -0.34 0.60 10.79
C GLY A 59 -0.97 1.65 11.71
N LYS A 60 -0.55 2.91 11.55
CA LYS A 60 -1.11 4.05 12.31
C LYS A 60 -2.28 4.75 11.61
N SER A 61 -2.56 4.43 10.35
CA SER A 61 -3.58 5.08 9.54
C SER A 61 -4.99 4.64 9.92
N GLN A 62 -5.90 5.61 9.97
CA GLN A 62 -7.33 5.33 10.14
C GLN A 62 -7.92 4.78 8.84
N MET A 63 -9.09 4.14 8.95
CA MET A 63 -9.89 3.78 7.77
C MET A 63 -10.47 5.04 7.15
N ILE A 64 -10.62 5.04 5.84
CA ILE A 64 -11.34 6.07 5.07
C ILE A 64 -12.71 5.53 4.66
N ASN A 65 -13.59 6.40 4.18
CA ASN A 65 -14.91 5.99 3.70
C ASN A 65 -14.82 5.06 2.48
N ASP A 66 -13.92 5.37 1.54
CA ASP A 66 -13.70 4.57 0.33
C ASP A 66 -12.49 3.64 0.50
N MET A 67 -12.73 2.43 1.00
CA MET A 67 -11.68 1.41 1.17
C MET A 67 -11.40 0.60 -0.11
N SER A 68 -11.79 1.10 -1.29
CA SER A 68 -11.42 0.50 -2.57
C SER A 68 -9.93 0.71 -2.91
N ILE A 69 -9.43 0.01 -3.92
CA ILE A 69 -8.06 0.18 -4.42
C ILE A 69 -7.87 1.61 -4.94
N GLU A 70 -8.88 2.18 -5.58
CA GLU A 70 -8.91 3.54 -6.10
C GLU A 70 -8.93 4.57 -4.97
N GLY A 71 -9.69 4.31 -3.91
CA GLY A 71 -9.72 5.15 -2.71
C GLY A 71 -8.37 5.19 -2.02
N MET A 72 -7.73 4.03 -1.87
CA MET A 72 -6.35 3.94 -1.36
C MET A 72 -5.37 4.68 -2.27
N ALA A 73 -5.45 4.52 -3.59
CA ALA A 73 -4.61 5.25 -4.54
C ALA A 73 -4.79 6.79 -4.43
N ALA A 74 -6.03 7.24 -4.23
CA ALA A 74 -6.32 8.67 -4.02
C ALA A 74 -5.68 9.20 -2.73
N THR A 75 -5.57 8.39 -1.66
CA THR A 75 -4.82 8.80 -0.46
C THR A 75 -3.33 8.97 -0.73
N ILE A 76 -2.74 8.12 -1.58
CA ILE A 76 -1.34 8.27 -1.96
C ILE A 76 -1.13 9.58 -2.74
N ASN A 77 -2.04 9.92 -3.65
CA ASN A 77 -1.98 11.21 -4.35
C ASN A 77 -2.06 12.39 -3.38
N ALA A 78 -2.93 12.33 -2.37
CA ALA A 78 -3.02 13.38 -1.36
C ALA A 78 -1.72 13.52 -0.51
N ILE A 79 -1.03 12.41 -0.22
CA ILE A 79 0.28 12.45 0.44
C ILE A 79 1.32 13.14 -0.45
N LEU A 80 1.32 12.86 -1.76
CA LEU A 80 2.22 13.52 -2.70
C LEU A 80 1.95 15.02 -2.81
N ASP A 81 0.68 15.43 -2.76
CA ASP A 81 0.29 16.83 -2.78
C ASP A 81 0.76 17.56 -1.51
N GLU A 82 0.62 16.94 -0.33
CA GLU A 82 1.14 17.49 0.95
C GLU A 82 2.67 17.65 0.94
N GLU A 83 3.39 16.64 0.44
CA GLU A 83 4.85 16.68 0.33
C GLU A 83 5.33 17.52 -0.87
N GLN A 84 4.41 18.12 -1.63
CA GLN A 84 4.68 18.95 -2.81
C GLN A 84 5.51 18.21 -3.88
N ILE A 85 5.26 16.92 -4.04
CA ILE A 85 5.95 16.05 -5.00
C ILE A 85 5.15 16.01 -6.30
N GLU A 86 5.68 16.63 -7.35
CA GLU A 86 5.05 16.63 -8.68
C GLU A 86 5.18 15.28 -9.37
N GLN A 87 6.34 14.64 -9.33
CA GLN A 87 6.56 13.33 -9.93
C GLN A 87 7.37 12.42 -9.02
N CYS A 88 7.07 11.11 -9.05
CA CYS A 88 7.77 10.11 -8.26
C CYS A 88 8.02 8.83 -9.04
N THR A 89 8.89 7.97 -8.51
CA THR A 89 8.91 6.55 -8.86
C THR A 89 8.10 5.77 -7.82
N MET A 90 7.25 4.83 -8.23
CA MET A 90 6.37 4.11 -7.30
C MET A 90 6.57 2.60 -7.35
N PHE A 91 6.70 1.96 -6.20
CA PHE A 91 6.79 0.51 -6.08
C PHE A 91 5.66 -0.03 -5.21
N GLY A 92 4.90 -0.99 -5.74
CA GLY A 92 3.79 -1.62 -5.04
C GLY A 92 4.03 -3.10 -4.80
N HIS A 93 3.94 -3.55 -3.54
CA HIS A 93 4.03 -4.96 -3.16
C HIS A 93 2.65 -5.61 -3.07
N SER A 94 2.45 -6.77 -3.70
CA SER A 94 1.21 -7.55 -3.58
C SER A 94 -0.04 -6.69 -3.89
N MET A 95 -0.94 -6.46 -2.93
CA MET A 95 -2.08 -5.53 -3.05
C MET A 95 -1.64 -4.10 -3.40
N GLY A 96 -0.49 -3.64 -2.89
CA GLY A 96 0.10 -2.35 -3.21
C GLY A 96 0.38 -2.18 -4.70
N GLY A 97 0.63 -3.25 -5.45
CA GLY A 97 0.77 -3.19 -6.91
C GLY A 97 -0.54 -2.83 -7.62
N TYR A 98 -1.68 -3.32 -7.13
CA TYR A 98 -3.01 -2.94 -7.65
C TYR A 98 -3.27 -1.46 -7.40
N ILE A 99 -2.88 -0.95 -6.22
CA ILE A 99 -2.97 0.47 -5.85
C ILE A 99 -2.08 1.32 -6.76
N THR A 100 -0.85 0.87 -7.05
CA THR A 100 0.04 1.54 -8.01
C THR A 100 -0.58 1.64 -9.39
N LEU A 101 -1.25 0.58 -9.88
CA LEU A 101 -1.92 0.59 -11.19
C LEU A 101 -3.13 1.52 -11.21
N ALA A 102 -3.97 1.50 -10.17
CA ALA A 102 -5.09 2.42 -10.04
C ALA A 102 -4.62 3.89 -9.93
N PHE A 103 -3.49 4.12 -9.27
CA PHE A 103 -2.84 5.43 -9.25
C PHE A 103 -2.40 5.85 -10.65
N ALA A 104 -1.71 4.95 -11.38
CA ALA A 104 -1.20 5.21 -12.73
C ALA A 104 -2.32 5.54 -13.71
N GLU A 105 -3.46 4.83 -13.66
CA GLU A 105 -4.60 5.06 -14.56
C GLU A 105 -5.16 6.49 -14.46
N LYS A 106 -5.12 7.10 -13.26
CA LYS A 106 -5.65 8.46 -13.02
C LYS A 106 -4.58 9.54 -13.01
N ASN A 107 -3.33 9.19 -12.79
CA ASN A 107 -2.24 10.13 -12.47
C ASN A 107 -0.93 9.77 -13.19
N GLU A 108 -0.98 9.24 -14.42
CA GLU A 108 0.20 8.81 -15.18
C GLU A 108 1.29 9.89 -15.25
N GLN A 109 0.91 11.17 -15.37
CA GLN A 109 1.83 12.31 -15.42
C GLN A 109 2.65 12.51 -14.14
N ARG A 110 2.20 11.95 -13.02
CA ARG A 110 2.88 11.99 -11.71
C ARG A 110 3.88 10.84 -11.56
N LEU A 111 3.94 9.89 -12.49
CA LEU A 111 4.85 8.74 -12.45
C LEU A 111 5.99 8.90 -13.44
N THR A 112 7.21 8.98 -12.92
CA THR A 112 8.44 8.84 -13.73
C THR A 112 8.68 7.38 -14.13
N SER A 113 8.33 6.45 -13.24
CA SER A 113 8.38 4.99 -13.46
C SER A 113 7.61 4.30 -12.33
N PHE A 114 7.24 3.03 -12.52
CA PHE A 114 6.70 2.21 -11.44
C PHE A 114 7.09 0.74 -11.55
N GLY A 115 7.03 0.02 -10.43
CA GLY A 115 7.33 -1.41 -10.36
C GLY A 115 6.30 -2.18 -9.52
N LEU A 116 5.98 -3.39 -9.97
CA LEU A 116 5.05 -4.31 -9.31
C LEU A 116 5.86 -5.46 -8.69
N ILE A 117 5.87 -5.54 -7.36
CA ILE A 117 6.68 -6.50 -6.61
C ILE A 117 5.75 -7.60 -6.08
N HIS A 118 5.97 -8.85 -6.50
CA HIS A 118 5.08 -9.98 -6.18
C HIS A 118 3.59 -9.66 -6.42
N SER A 119 3.31 -8.97 -7.52
CA SER A 119 1.99 -8.50 -7.91
C SER A 119 1.79 -8.71 -9.42
N THR A 120 0.70 -8.21 -9.98
CA THR A 120 0.31 -8.45 -11.38
C THR A 120 -0.30 -7.20 -12.01
N ALA A 121 -0.07 -7.03 -13.32
CA ALA A 121 -0.75 -6.01 -14.13
C ALA A 121 -2.11 -6.48 -14.67
N TYR A 122 -2.41 -7.76 -14.54
CA TYR A 122 -3.65 -8.36 -15.04
C TYR A 122 -4.76 -8.28 -14.00
N ALA A 123 -5.99 -8.12 -14.51
CA ALA A 123 -7.19 -8.25 -13.69
C ALA A 123 -7.26 -9.64 -13.03
N ASP A 124 -7.86 -9.68 -11.84
CA ASP A 124 -8.13 -10.96 -11.17
C ASP A 124 -9.09 -11.81 -12.02
N SER A 125 -8.82 -13.12 -12.09
CA SER A 125 -9.73 -14.08 -12.71
C SER A 125 -11.06 -14.14 -11.96
N GLU A 126 -12.11 -14.63 -12.61
CA GLU A 126 -13.42 -14.83 -11.96
C GLU A 126 -13.33 -15.74 -10.74
N GLU A 127 -12.50 -16.78 -10.78
CA GLU A 127 -12.21 -17.64 -9.63
C GLU A 127 -11.59 -16.85 -8.47
N LYS A 128 -10.57 -16.02 -8.76
CA LYS A 128 -9.90 -15.23 -7.73
C LYS A 128 -10.84 -14.19 -7.11
N LYS A 129 -11.69 -13.55 -7.92
CA LYS A 129 -12.76 -12.67 -7.44
C LYS A 129 -13.73 -13.41 -6.52
N ALA A 130 -14.20 -14.59 -6.94
CA ALA A 130 -15.09 -15.41 -6.13
C ALA A 130 -14.46 -15.83 -4.79
N ASN A 131 -13.17 -16.19 -4.78
CA ASN A 131 -12.46 -16.52 -3.55
C ASN A 131 -12.32 -15.31 -2.62
N ARG A 132 -12.04 -14.11 -3.14
CA ARG A 132 -12.02 -12.89 -2.32
C ARG A 132 -13.39 -12.57 -1.72
N LEU A 133 -14.48 -12.74 -2.47
CA LEU A 133 -15.84 -12.54 -1.95
C LEU A 133 -16.13 -13.51 -0.79
N LYS A 134 -15.75 -14.78 -0.92
CA LYS A 134 -15.84 -15.75 0.19
C LYS A 134 -15.00 -15.33 1.39
N SER A 135 -13.77 -14.85 1.19
CA SER A 135 -12.94 -14.32 2.28
C SER A 135 -13.59 -13.13 2.98
N ILE A 136 -14.22 -12.21 2.24
CA ILE A 136 -14.96 -11.07 2.80
C ILE A 136 -16.14 -11.56 3.64
N GLU A 137 -16.94 -12.49 3.13
CA GLU A 137 -18.06 -13.09 3.90
C GLU A 137 -17.56 -13.80 5.17
N PHE A 138 -16.47 -14.54 5.07
CA PHE A 138 -15.85 -15.21 6.20
C PHE A 138 -15.40 -14.20 7.26
N VAL A 139 -14.70 -13.13 6.88
CA VAL A 139 -14.24 -12.08 7.82
C VAL A 139 -15.43 -11.37 8.46
N LYS A 140 -16.49 -11.07 7.70
CA LYS A 140 -17.71 -10.45 8.26
C LYS A 140 -18.40 -11.35 9.29
N LYS A 141 -18.41 -12.66 9.07
CA LYS A 141 -19.09 -13.62 9.94
C LYS A 141 -18.26 -14.02 11.16
N ASN A 142 -16.96 -14.24 10.97
CA ASN A 142 -16.08 -14.86 11.98
C ASN A 142 -15.03 -13.89 12.55
N GLY A 143 -14.89 -12.70 11.97
CA GLY A 143 -13.88 -11.72 12.33
C GLY A 143 -12.53 -11.95 11.64
N ALA A 144 -11.69 -10.90 11.66
CA ALA A 144 -10.39 -10.90 11.00
C ALA A 144 -9.39 -11.88 11.66
N PHE A 145 -9.49 -12.10 12.97
CA PHE A 145 -8.56 -12.98 13.69
C PHE A 145 -8.68 -14.45 13.24
N GLU A 146 -9.90 -14.96 13.10
CA GLU A 146 -10.11 -16.32 12.60
C GLU A 146 -9.71 -16.46 11.13
N PHE A 147 -9.89 -15.41 10.34
CA PHE A 147 -9.40 -15.40 8.97
C PHE A 147 -7.87 -15.53 8.94
N LEU A 148 -7.15 -14.72 9.72
CA LEU A 148 -5.69 -14.75 9.79
C LEU A 148 -5.15 -16.12 10.21
N LYS A 149 -5.78 -16.80 11.18
CA LYS A 149 -5.39 -18.17 11.55
C LYS A 149 -5.47 -19.14 10.38
N ALA A 150 -6.49 -19.02 9.53
CA ALA A 150 -6.66 -19.90 8.38
C ALA A 150 -5.62 -19.63 7.30
N VAL A 151 -5.32 -18.36 6.99
CA VAL A 151 -4.35 -18.03 5.93
C VAL A 151 -2.89 -18.13 6.36
N ILE A 152 -2.56 -17.94 7.64
CA ILE A 152 -1.15 -17.90 8.07
C ILE A 152 -0.43 -19.23 7.87
N ILE A 153 -1.17 -20.35 7.95
CA ILE A 153 -0.62 -21.70 7.74
C ILE A 153 -0.11 -21.85 6.31
N ASP A 154 -0.83 -21.28 5.33
CA ASP A 154 -0.48 -21.36 3.92
C ASP A 154 0.64 -20.38 3.51
N LEU A 155 1.00 -19.43 4.38
CA LEU A 155 2.04 -18.42 4.10
C LEU A 155 3.47 -18.93 4.36
N PHE A 156 3.63 -20.00 5.14
CA PHE A 156 4.92 -20.56 5.50
C PHE A 156 5.03 -22.00 5.02
N THR A 157 6.19 -22.36 4.46
CA THR A 157 6.50 -23.74 4.17
C THR A 157 6.72 -24.51 5.48
N GLU A 158 6.30 -25.77 5.55
CA GLU A 158 6.49 -26.60 6.76
C GLU A 158 7.97 -26.86 7.09
N THR A 159 8.88 -26.58 6.15
CA THR A 159 10.32 -26.78 6.27
C THR A 159 11.10 -25.53 5.90
N TRP A 160 12.10 -25.19 6.72
CA TRP A 160 13.20 -24.24 6.44
C TRP A 160 14.48 -25.02 6.15
#